data_AF-A0A945HBL9-F1
#
_entry.id   AF-A0A945HBL9-F1
#
_cell.length_a   1.000
_cell.length_b   1.000
_cell.length_c   1.000
_cell.angle_alpha   90.00
_cell.angle_beta   90.00
_cell.angle_gamma   90.00
#
_symmetry.space_group_name_H-M   'P 1'
#
loop_
_entity.id
_entity.type
_entity.pdbx_description
1 polymer ?
#
loop_
_entity_poly.entity_id
_entity_poly.type
_entity_poly.pdbx_seq_one_letter_code
_entity_poly.pdbx_strand_id
1 'polypeptide(L)'
;MSRERKRKGRAQSRTIKGIQQKPWKQPRNPYSPFEIASADQIEEIHQASLRILRELGIAFLDDEALDILKEHGAEVERSSQMVKFSSELIEEYIAKVPSQFTLHARNPAHNLEVGKNWTLFSMVASTPNCSDTDNGRRPGNFKDYQNLIRLAQYFNTIHMT
;
A
#
# COMPACT_ATOMS: atom_id res chain seq x y z
N MET A 1 7.69 54.92 -48.53
CA MET A 1 6.90 53.67 -48.51
C MET A 1 7.57 52.67 -47.58
N SER A 2 7.05 52.54 -46.36
CA SER A 2 7.56 51.63 -45.32
C SER A 2 7.06 50.21 -45.57
N ARG A 3 7.97 49.26 -45.82
CA ARG A 3 7.64 47.83 -45.91
C ARG A 3 7.74 47.23 -44.50
N GLU A 4 6.59 47.15 -43.86
CA GLU A 4 6.39 46.50 -42.57
C GLU A 4 6.65 44.98 -42.69
N ARG A 5 7.81 44.52 -42.21
CA ARG A 5 8.13 43.09 -42.11
C ARG A 5 7.31 42.49 -40.96
N LYS A 6 6.14 41.91 -41.28
CA LYS A 6 5.40 41.02 -40.37
C LYS A 6 6.28 39.82 -39.99
N ARG A 7 6.88 39.87 -38.80
CA ARG A 7 7.43 38.70 -38.10
C ARG A 7 6.27 37.73 -37.86
N LYS A 8 6.17 36.68 -38.69
CA LYS A 8 5.33 35.51 -38.39
C LYS A 8 5.92 34.81 -37.16
N GLY A 9 5.41 35.16 -35.98
CA GLY A 9 5.61 34.40 -34.76
C GLY A 9 4.98 33.03 -34.93
N ARG A 10 5.74 32.09 -35.47
CA ARG A 10 5.42 30.66 -35.38
C ARG A 10 5.94 30.16 -34.04
N ALA A 11 5.33 30.65 -32.96
CA ALA A 11 5.32 29.90 -31.72
C ALA A 11 4.47 28.67 -32.02
N GLN A 12 5.12 27.59 -32.47
CA GLN A 12 4.55 26.26 -32.32
C GLN A 12 4.28 26.12 -30.83
N SER A 13 3.02 26.35 -30.44
CA SER A 13 2.48 25.76 -29.23
C SER A 13 2.72 24.28 -29.39
N ARG A 14 3.84 23.80 -28.83
CA ARG A 14 4.03 22.40 -28.52
C ARG A 14 2.93 22.10 -27.51
N THR A 15 1.78 21.70 -28.01
CA THR A 15 0.86 20.90 -27.23
C THR A 15 1.69 19.69 -26.84
N ILE A 16 2.21 19.70 -25.61
CA ILE A 16 2.81 18.51 -25.02
C ILE A 16 1.65 17.52 -25.00
N LYS A 17 1.55 16.66 -26.01
CA LYS A 17 0.69 15.49 -25.92
C LYS A 17 1.26 14.72 -24.75
N GLY A 18 0.50 14.64 -23.66
CA GLY A 18 0.89 13.88 -22.49
C GLY A 18 1.27 12.44 -22.88
N ILE A 19 1.92 11.75 -21.95
CA ILE A 19 2.21 10.33 -22.09
C ILE A 19 0.90 9.62 -22.45
N GLN A 20 0.91 8.84 -23.52
CA GLN A 20 -0.26 8.03 -23.90
C GLN A 20 -0.40 6.90 -22.88
N GLN A 21 -1.61 6.77 -22.31
CA GLN A 21 -1.89 5.81 -21.26
C GLN A 21 -3.14 5.01 -21.60
N LYS A 22 -3.21 3.78 -21.08
CA LYS A 22 -4.47 3.06 -21.06
C LYS A 22 -5.45 3.78 -20.12
N PRO A 23 -6.78 3.65 -20.34
CA PRO A 23 -7.77 4.17 -19.39
C PRO A 23 -7.50 3.65 -17.98
N TRP A 24 -7.76 4.49 -16.98
CA TRP A 24 -7.69 4.07 -15.58
C TRP A 24 -8.67 2.93 -15.33
N LYS A 25 -8.16 1.86 -14.72
CA LYS A 25 -8.95 0.70 -14.29
C LYS A 25 -8.13 -0.09 -13.29
N GLN A 26 -8.74 -0.44 -12.16
CA GLN A 26 -8.13 -1.38 -11.22
C GLN A 26 -7.96 -2.77 -11.89
N PRO A 27 -6.74 -3.33 -11.95
CA PRO A 27 -6.51 -4.66 -12.48
C PRO A 27 -7.17 -5.73 -11.60
N ARG A 28 -7.66 -6.77 -12.27
CA ARG A 28 -8.06 -8.02 -11.64
C ARG A 28 -7.25 -9.14 -12.27
N ASN A 29 -6.50 -9.88 -11.48
CA ASN A 29 -5.69 -10.99 -11.96
C ASN A 29 -6.60 -12.13 -12.45
N PRO A 30 -6.56 -12.51 -13.74
CA PRO A 30 -7.38 -13.60 -14.27
C PRO A 30 -6.83 -14.99 -13.92
N TYR A 31 -5.57 -15.08 -13.48
CA TYR A 31 -4.91 -16.34 -13.16
C TYR A 31 -5.17 -16.75 -11.72
N SER A 32 -5.24 -18.06 -11.49
CA SER A 32 -5.17 -18.62 -10.13
C SER A 32 -3.82 -18.29 -9.49
N PRO A 33 -3.75 -18.16 -8.15
CA PRO A 33 -2.48 -18.07 -7.44
C PRO A 33 -1.57 -19.24 -7.82
N PHE A 34 -0.27 -18.96 -7.89
CA PHE A 34 0.71 -20.01 -8.13
C PHE A 34 0.94 -20.77 -6.82
N GLU A 35 0.61 -22.07 -6.81
CA GLU A 35 0.72 -22.94 -5.63
C GLU A 35 2.15 -23.47 -5.49
N ILE A 36 2.94 -22.83 -4.63
CA ILE A 36 4.35 -23.18 -4.37
C ILE A 36 4.49 -24.26 -3.29
N ALA A 37 3.49 -24.40 -2.42
CA ALA A 37 3.44 -25.34 -1.31
C ALA A 37 2.15 -26.16 -1.35
N SER A 38 2.20 -27.41 -0.88
CA SER A 38 1.02 -28.25 -0.74
C SER A 38 0.11 -27.77 0.40
N ALA A 39 -1.13 -28.25 0.44
CA ALA A 39 -2.06 -27.96 1.53
C ALA A 39 -1.49 -28.36 2.90
N ASP A 40 -0.88 -29.55 3.00
CA ASP A 40 -0.25 -30.03 4.24
C ASP A 40 0.91 -29.11 4.68
N GLN A 41 1.73 -28.64 3.74
CA GLN A 41 2.83 -27.71 4.04
C GLN A 41 2.31 -26.35 4.53
N ILE A 42 1.20 -25.85 3.97
CA ILE A 42 0.56 -24.62 4.43
C ILE A 42 0.02 -24.82 5.86
N GLU A 43 -0.61 -25.96 6.14
CA GLU A 43 -1.11 -26.29 7.48
C GLU A 43 0.04 -26.42 8.50
N GLU A 44 1.16 -27.03 8.13
CA GLU A 44 2.35 -27.09 8.98
C GLU A 44 2.88 -25.69 9.34
N ILE A 45 2.94 -24.78 8.37
CA ILE A 45 3.35 -23.38 8.60
C ILE A 45 2.36 -22.68 9.53
N HIS A 46 1.06 -22.91 9.34
CA HIS A 46 0.01 -22.34 10.18
C HIS A 46 0.12 -22.80 11.63
N GLN A 47 0.20 -24.11 11.86
CA GLN A 47 0.35 -24.68 13.21
C GLN A 47 1.66 -24.25 13.89
N ALA A 48 2.76 -24.15 13.13
CA ALA A 48 4.01 -23.63 13.66
C ALA A 48 3.90 -22.15 14.07
N SER A 49 3.19 -21.33 13.29
CA SER A 49 2.95 -19.92 13.60
C SER A 49 2.10 -19.75 14.85
N LEU A 50 1.02 -20.52 14.99
CA LEU A 50 0.18 -20.52 16.19
C LEU A 50 0.98 -20.95 17.43
N ARG A 51 1.83 -21.97 17.31
CA ARG A 51 2.72 -22.40 18.40
C ARG A 51 3.65 -21.29 18.85
N ILE A 52 4.26 -20.55 17.92
CA ILE A 52 5.13 -19.40 18.24
C ILE A 52 4.35 -18.33 19.02
N LEU A 53 3.15 -17.95 18.55
CA LEU A 53 2.32 -16.95 19.21
C LEU A 53 1.88 -17.38 20.62
N ARG A 54 1.63 -18.68 20.83
CA ARG A 54 1.21 -19.24 22.11
C ARG A 54 2.36 -19.40 23.10
N GLU A 55 3.51 -19.90 22.65
CA GLU A 55 4.60 -20.29 23.55
C GLU A 55 5.60 -19.14 23.77
N LEU A 56 5.94 -18.41 22.70
CA LEU A 56 6.92 -17.32 22.72
C LEU A 56 6.24 -15.95 22.87
N GLY A 57 5.21 -15.68 22.07
CA GLY A 57 4.49 -14.41 22.06
C GLY A 57 5.17 -13.31 21.24
N ILE A 58 4.65 -12.08 21.39
CA ILE A 58 5.14 -10.85 20.75
C ILE A 58 5.21 -9.74 21.79
N ALA A 59 6.27 -8.92 21.76
CA ALA A 59 6.38 -7.75 22.63
C ALA A 59 5.54 -6.58 22.10
N PHE A 60 4.68 -6.01 22.95
CA PHE A 60 3.90 -4.80 22.66
C PHE A 60 4.35 -3.67 23.58
N LEU A 61 5.03 -2.68 23.00
CA LEU A 61 5.73 -1.62 23.75
C LEU A 61 4.82 -0.44 24.16
N ASP A 62 3.51 -0.63 24.08
CA ASP A 62 2.49 0.40 24.32
C ASP A 62 1.47 -0.10 25.35
N ASP A 63 1.24 0.69 26.41
CA ASP A 63 0.43 0.26 27.55
C ASP A 63 -1.05 0.12 27.20
N GLU A 64 -1.56 0.96 26.29
CA GLU A 64 -2.95 0.89 25.81
C GLU A 64 -3.16 -0.38 24.99
N ALA A 65 -2.23 -0.73 24.11
CA ALA A 65 -2.27 -1.99 23.37
C ALA A 65 -2.28 -3.20 24.32
N LEU A 66 -1.47 -3.18 25.39
CA LEU A 66 -1.46 -4.24 26.41
C LEU A 66 -2.81 -4.37 27.13
N ASP A 67 -3.48 -3.25 27.45
CA ASP A 67 -4.82 -3.27 28.07
C ASP A 67 -5.86 -3.87 27.13
N ILE A 68 -5.90 -3.41 25.87
CA ILE A 68 -6.81 -3.92 24.85
C ILE A 68 -6.62 -5.42 24.67
N LEU A 69 -5.38 -5.88 24.52
CA LEU A 69 -5.09 -7.30 24.30
C LEU A 69 -5.50 -8.17 25.49
N LYS A 70 -5.26 -7.69 26.71
CA LYS A 70 -5.69 -8.38 27.93
C LYS A 70 -7.22 -8.47 28.05
N GLU A 71 -7.93 -7.38 27.75
CA GLU A 71 -9.39 -7.33 27.75
C GLU A 71 -9.98 -8.36 26.77
N HIS A 72 -9.32 -8.55 25.63
CA HIS A 72 -9.74 -9.48 24.59
C HIS A 72 -9.18 -10.91 24.75
N GLY A 73 -8.61 -11.24 25.93
CA GLY A 73 -8.28 -12.62 26.30
C GLY A 73 -6.84 -13.06 26.00
N ALA A 74 -5.96 -12.17 25.56
CA ALA A 74 -4.53 -12.49 25.44
C ALA A 74 -3.87 -12.58 26.83
N GLU A 75 -2.85 -13.43 26.95
CA GLU A 75 -2.04 -13.52 28.16
C GLU A 75 -0.95 -12.44 28.11
N VAL A 76 -0.99 -11.49 29.05
CA VAL A 76 -0.11 -10.31 29.06
C VAL A 76 0.81 -10.32 30.27
N GLU A 77 2.12 -10.41 30.02
CA GLU A 77 3.17 -10.22 31.02
C GLU A 77 3.70 -8.77 30.94
N ARG A 78 3.15 -7.88 31.78
CA ARG A 78 3.48 -6.45 31.73
C ARG A 78 4.94 -6.12 32.08
N SER A 79 5.61 -6.93 32.91
CA SER A 79 7.01 -6.71 33.29
C SER A 79 7.96 -6.84 32.11
N SER A 80 7.68 -7.77 31.18
CA SER A 80 8.46 -7.99 29.96
C SER A 80 7.82 -7.37 28.71
N GLN A 81 6.60 -6.83 28.85
CA GLN A 81 5.72 -6.38 27.76
C GLN A 81 5.39 -7.48 26.74
N MET A 82 5.52 -8.75 27.15
CA MET A 82 5.27 -9.90 26.29
C MET A 82 3.78 -10.25 26.29
N VAL A 83 3.22 -10.49 25.11
CA VAL A 83 1.85 -10.94 24.91
C VAL A 83 1.83 -12.28 24.20
N LYS A 84 1.14 -13.25 24.79
CA LYS A 84 0.93 -14.59 24.21
C LYS A 84 -0.52 -14.79 23.83
N PHE A 85 -0.74 -15.53 22.76
CA PHE A 85 -2.06 -15.74 22.17
C PHE A 85 -2.36 -17.22 22.07
N SER A 86 -3.52 -17.67 22.56
CA SER A 86 -3.95 -19.04 22.30
C SER A 86 -4.31 -19.21 20.83
N SER A 87 -4.21 -20.44 20.32
CA SER A 87 -4.60 -20.76 18.95
C SER A 87 -6.05 -20.39 18.69
N GLU A 88 -6.94 -20.71 19.64
CA GLU A 88 -8.37 -20.47 19.57
C GLU A 88 -8.68 -18.97 19.48
N LEU A 89 -7.95 -18.15 20.24
CA LEU A 89 -8.09 -16.69 20.19
C LEU A 89 -7.71 -16.17 18.79
N ILE A 90 -6.59 -16.61 18.23
CA ILE A 90 -6.17 -16.18 16.90
C ILE A 90 -7.20 -16.58 15.83
N GLU A 91 -7.67 -17.83 15.86
CA GLU A 91 -8.69 -18.33 14.93
C GLU A 91 -10.01 -17.54 15.04
N GLU A 92 -10.46 -17.24 16.27
CA GLU A 92 -11.68 -16.47 16.51
C GLU A 92 -11.60 -15.07 15.86
N TYR A 93 -10.46 -14.39 15.98
CA TYR A 93 -10.28 -13.05 15.42
C TYR A 93 -10.06 -13.07 13.90
N ILE A 94 -9.33 -14.05 13.36
CA ILE A 94 -9.18 -14.21 11.91
C ILE A 94 -10.55 -14.42 11.25
N ALA A 95 -11.44 -15.21 11.87
CA ALA A 95 -12.78 -15.45 11.36
C ALA A 95 -13.66 -14.19 11.26
N LYS A 96 -13.34 -13.13 12.01
CA LYS A 96 -14.04 -11.82 11.96
C LYS A 96 -13.55 -10.94 10.81
N VAL A 97 -12.41 -11.25 10.19
CA VAL A 97 -11.81 -10.43 9.14
C VAL A 97 -12.59 -10.60 7.82
N PRO A 98 -13.02 -9.50 7.17
CA PRO A 98 -13.70 -9.60 5.88
C PRO A 98 -12.73 -10.08 4.79
N SER A 99 -13.18 -11.03 3.97
CA SER A 99 -12.39 -11.53 2.83
C SER A 99 -12.24 -10.52 1.68
N GLN A 100 -13.07 -9.46 1.67
CA GLN A 100 -13.01 -8.35 0.74
C GLN A 100 -13.60 -7.09 1.38
N PHE A 101 -13.02 -5.93 1.08
CA PHE A 101 -13.57 -4.62 1.45
C PHE A 101 -13.21 -3.55 0.43
N THR A 102 -13.91 -2.41 0.49
CA THR A 102 -13.66 -1.25 -0.38
C THR A 102 -12.86 -0.19 0.36
N LEU A 103 -11.75 0.26 -0.22
CA LEU A 103 -11.05 1.47 0.17
C LEU A 103 -11.70 2.67 -0.53
N HIS A 104 -12.28 3.57 0.26
CA HIS A 104 -12.99 4.73 -0.27
C HIS A 104 -12.04 5.90 -0.56
N ALA A 105 -12.06 6.37 -1.80
CA ALA A 105 -11.34 7.55 -2.23
C ALA A 105 -12.22 8.80 -2.14
N ARG A 106 -11.59 9.97 -2.05
CA ARG A 106 -12.30 11.26 -2.10
C ARG A 106 -13.15 11.42 -3.35
N ASN A 107 -12.68 10.90 -4.50
CA ASN A 107 -13.49 10.73 -5.69
C ASN A 107 -13.97 9.27 -5.74
N PRO A 108 -15.28 8.99 -5.58
CA PRO A 108 -15.79 7.62 -5.59
C PRO A 108 -15.47 6.82 -6.87
N ALA A 109 -15.20 7.50 -7.99
CA ALA A 109 -14.76 6.84 -9.23
C ALA A 109 -13.38 6.15 -9.10
N HIS A 110 -12.64 6.45 -8.04
CA HIS A 110 -11.35 5.83 -7.69
C HIS A 110 -11.41 4.99 -6.42
N ASN A 111 -12.61 4.57 -5.97
CA ASN A 111 -12.69 3.55 -4.92
C ASN A 111 -11.97 2.28 -5.39
N LEU A 112 -11.34 1.58 -4.45
CA LEU A 112 -10.53 0.39 -4.73
C LEU A 112 -11.08 -0.80 -3.98
N GLU A 113 -11.10 -1.95 -4.64
CA GLU A 113 -11.43 -3.22 -4.01
C GLU A 113 -10.17 -3.90 -3.48
N VAL A 114 -10.20 -4.36 -2.23
CA VAL A 114 -9.09 -5.10 -1.59
C VAL A 114 -9.55 -6.52 -1.29
N GLY A 115 -8.74 -7.51 -1.69
CA GLY A 115 -9.03 -8.94 -1.54
C GLY A 115 -9.38 -9.63 -2.86
N LYS A 116 -9.61 -10.95 -2.78
CA LYS A 116 -9.80 -11.83 -3.96
C LYS A 116 -8.63 -11.67 -4.95
N ASN A 117 -8.94 -11.44 -6.23
CA ASN A 117 -7.95 -11.28 -7.29
C ASN A 117 -7.78 -9.81 -7.71
N TRP A 118 -8.25 -8.85 -6.91
CA TRP A 118 -7.98 -7.45 -7.19
C TRP A 118 -6.52 -7.13 -6.93
N THR A 119 -5.91 -6.39 -7.84
CA THR A 119 -4.54 -5.91 -7.70
C THR A 119 -4.57 -4.40 -7.69
N LEU A 120 -3.81 -3.81 -6.76
CA LEU A 120 -3.60 -2.37 -6.68
C LEU A 120 -2.11 -2.10 -6.71
N PHE A 121 -1.76 -0.94 -7.26
CA PHE A 121 -0.38 -0.45 -7.28
C PHE A 121 -0.36 0.88 -6.55
N SER A 122 0.51 0.99 -5.56
CA SER A 122 0.69 2.21 -4.77
C SER A 122 2.10 2.74 -4.95
N MET A 123 2.34 3.92 -4.39
CA MET A 123 3.68 4.47 -4.33
C MET A 123 4.52 3.73 -3.29
N VAL A 124 5.85 3.86 -3.42
CA VAL A 124 6.78 3.54 -2.33
C VAL A 124 6.50 4.43 -1.12
N ALA A 125 6.64 3.87 0.08
CA ALA A 125 6.51 4.58 1.35
C ALA A 125 7.85 4.63 2.09
N SER A 126 8.00 5.62 2.98
CA SER A 126 9.08 5.71 3.98
C SER A 126 10.51 5.95 3.45
N THR A 127 10.70 6.25 2.17
CA THR A 127 12.05 6.56 1.63
C THR A 127 12.54 7.90 2.17
N PRO A 128 13.69 7.96 2.89
CA PRO A 128 14.15 9.21 3.49
C PRO A 128 14.84 10.16 2.51
N ASN A 129 15.05 9.73 1.26
CA ASN A 129 15.75 10.49 0.23
C ASN A 129 14.94 10.50 -1.07
N CYS A 130 15.08 11.57 -1.84
CA CYS A 130 14.57 11.71 -3.20
C CYS A 130 15.74 11.73 -4.19
N SER A 131 15.49 11.33 -5.44
CA SER A 131 16.46 11.40 -6.52
C SER A 131 15.78 11.70 -7.85
N ASP A 132 16.37 12.57 -8.65
CA ASP A 132 15.97 12.84 -10.03
C ASP A 132 17.20 13.15 -10.91
N THR A 133 16.99 13.34 -12.21
CA THR A 133 18.05 13.58 -13.20
C THR A 133 18.67 14.98 -13.12
N ASP A 134 17.99 15.93 -12.49
CA ASP A 134 18.37 17.34 -12.54
C ASP A 134 19.16 17.76 -11.28
N ASN A 135 18.80 17.19 -10.13
CA ASN A 135 19.31 17.55 -8.80
C ASN A 135 20.01 16.38 -8.09
N GLY A 136 19.98 15.18 -8.67
CA GLY A 136 20.56 13.98 -8.05
C GLY A 136 19.88 13.59 -6.73
N ARG A 137 20.59 12.79 -5.92
CA ARG A 137 20.09 12.27 -4.64
C ARG A 137 20.20 13.31 -3.53
N ARG A 138 19.12 13.50 -2.76
CA ARG A 138 19.02 14.47 -1.66
C ARG A 138 18.07 13.97 -0.56
N PRO A 139 18.13 14.53 0.67
CA PRO A 139 17.13 14.28 1.69
C PRO A 139 15.72 14.61 1.20
N GLY A 140 14.74 13.80 1.61
CA GLY A 140 13.34 14.02 1.27
C GLY A 140 12.84 15.36 1.82
N ASN A 141 12.01 16.05 1.03
CA ASN A 141 11.38 17.30 1.44
C ASN A 141 9.94 17.37 0.91
N PHE A 142 9.18 18.35 1.41
CA PHE A 142 7.77 18.49 1.09
C PHE A 142 7.50 18.79 -0.39
N LYS A 143 8.39 19.54 -1.05
CA LYS A 143 8.23 19.85 -2.48
C LYS A 143 8.33 18.59 -3.33
N ASP A 144 9.30 17.73 -3.03
CA ASP A 144 9.48 16.46 -3.71
C ASP A 144 8.32 15.51 -3.44
N TYR A 145 7.85 15.44 -2.20
CA TYR A 145 6.65 14.67 -1.86
C TYR A 145 5.45 15.11 -2.71
N GLN A 146 5.17 16.42 -2.80
CA GLN A 146 4.09 16.92 -3.65
C GLN A 146 4.29 16.58 -5.14
N ASN A 147 5.52 16.64 -5.64
CA ASN A 147 5.81 16.30 -7.03
C ASN A 147 5.57 14.81 -7.31
N LEU A 148 5.97 13.93 -6.38
CA LEU A 148 5.73 12.48 -6.47
C LEU A 148 4.24 12.15 -6.39
N ILE A 149 3.48 12.83 -5.53
CA ILE A 149 2.01 12.68 -5.47
C ILE A 149 1.37 13.09 -6.81
N ARG A 150 1.77 14.24 -7.38
CA ARG A 150 1.27 14.67 -8.71
C ARG A 150 1.64 13.68 -9.80
N LEU A 151 2.86 13.13 -9.74
CA LEU A 151 3.32 12.11 -10.69
C LEU A 151 2.48 10.83 -10.57
N ALA A 152 2.18 10.40 -9.35
CA ALA A 152 1.35 9.23 -9.11
C ALA A 152 -0.10 9.44 -9.60
N GLN A 153 -0.69 10.60 -9.32
CA GLN A 153 -2.02 10.96 -9.82
C GLN A 153 -2.08 11.12 -11.35
N TYR A 154 -0.95 11.40 -11.99
CA TYR A 154 -0.86 11.50 -13.45
C TYR A 154 -0.94 10.11 -14.13
N PHE A 155 -0.43 9.06 -13.48
CA PHE A 155 -0.36 7.73 -14.07
C PHE A 155 -1.55 6.85 -13.72
N ASN A 156 -2.30 6.44 -14.75
CA ASN A 156 -3.48 5.59 -14.63
C ASN A 156 -3.21 4.19 -14.06
N THR A 157 -1.93 3.77 -14.02
CA THR A 157 -1.52 2.49 -13.43
C THR A 157 -1.29 2.56 -11.92
N ILE A 158 -1.22 3.75 -11.33
CA ILE A 158 -1.08 3.94 -9.89
C ILE A 158 -2.47 4.24 -9.32
N HIS A 159 -2.87 3.45 -8.34
CA HIS A 159 -4.24 3.40 -7.85
C HIS A 159 -4.40 4.11 -6.51
N MET A 160 -3.35 4.10 -5.68
CA MET A 160 -3.37 4.62 -4.32
C MET A 160 -2.17 5.56 -4.10
N THR A 161 -2.43 6.71 -3.48
CA THR A 161 -1.46 7.76 -3.15
C THR A 161 -1.58 8.17 -1.71
#